data_AF-A0A958TN61-F1
#
_entry.id   AF-A0A958TN61-F1
#
_cell.length_a   1.000
_cell.length_b   1.000
_cell.length_c   1.000
_cell.angle_alpha   90.00
_cell.angle_beta   90.00
_cell.angle_gamma   90.00
#
_symmetry.space_group_name_H-M   'P 1'
#
loop_
_entity.id
_entity.type
_entity.pdbx_description
1 polymer ?
#
loop_
_entity_poly.entity_id
_entity_poly.type
_entity_poly.pdbx_seq_one_letter_code
_entity_poly.pdbx_strand_id
1 'polypeptide(L)'
;MMKKLGAVLIVFLVICSCSKSSPSEPFDPADDDPDPVETLTDIEIMDLVQRETFKYFWDFAQTNSKAARERYHPNNPSQDQNVVTTGGSGFGLMAILVGIERGYVTRAEAVSRLQTILTFFETAERFHGAWPHWINGTNGNVIPFSPQDNGGDLVETAFLVQGLICVKEYFKNGTTAEVALANKADTLWKGVEWDW
;
A
#
# COMPACT_ATOMS: atom_id res chain seq x y z
N MET A 1 -55.69 48.26 27.57
CA MET A 1 -55.25 47.04 28.29
C MET A 1 -54.14 46.39 27.48
N MET A 2 -52.92 46.41 28.03
CA MET A 2 -51.67 46.08 27.34
C MET A 2 -51.47 44.58 27.19
N LYS A 3 -51.10 44.15 25.97
CA LYS A 3 -50.56 42.81 25.67
C LYS A 3 -49.10 42.76 26.11
N LYS A 4 -48.74 41.84 26.99
CA LYS A 4 -47.34 41.58 27.38
C LYS A 4 -46.74 40.56 26.42
N LEU A 5 -45.82 41.02 25.58
CA LEU A 5 -44.95 40.20 24.73
C LEU A 5 -43.68 39.93 25.55
N GLY A 6 -43.53 38.72 26.10
CA GLY A 6 -42.33 38.31 26.81
C GLY A 6 -41.30 37.78 25.82
N ALA A 7 -40.20 38.51 25.64
CA ALA A 7 -39.08 38.14 24.78
C ALA A 7 -38.34 36.91 25.35
N VAL A 8 -38.17 35.88 24.53
CA VAL A 8 -37.25 34.77 24.78
C VAL A 8 -35.89 35.19 24.25
N LEU A 9 -34.93 35.44 25.16
CA LEU A 9 -33.57 35.79 24.81
C LEU A 9 -32.78 34.50 24.55
N ILE A 10 -32.41 34.27 23.30
CA ILE A 10 -31.49 33.21 22.87
C ILE A 10 -30.08 33.61 23.29
N VAL A 11 -29.44 32.83 24.15
CA VAL A 11 -28.02 32.98 24.48
C VAL A 11 -27.21 32.25 23.40
N PHE A 12 -26.73 33.00 22.42
CA PHE A 12 -25.70 32.54 21.48
C PHE A 12 -24.34 32.68 22.16
N LEU A 13 -23.72 31.57 22.56
CA LEU A 13 -22.32 31.54 23.00
C LEU A 13 -21.43 31.63 21.75
N VAL A 14 -21.06 32.86 21.38
CA VAL A 14 -19.99 33.12 20.42
C VAL A 14 -18.66 32.89 21.14
N ILE A 15 -18.02 31.76 20.86
CA ILE A 15 -16.63 31.53 21.26
C ILE A 15 -15.77 32.40 20.34
N CYS A 16 -15.44 33.61 20.81
CA CYS A 16 -14.41 34.44 20.21
C CYS A 16 -13.08 33.68 20.31
N SER A 17 -12.69 33.00 19.23
CA SER A 17 -11.30 32.61 19.01
C SER A 17 -10.49 33.90 18.90
N CYS A 18 -9.72 34.21 19.94
CA CYS A 18 -8.75 35.29 19.90
C CYS A 18 -7.70 34.97 18.83
N SER A 19 -7.83 35.57 17.64
CA SER A 19 -6.67 35.77 16.77
C SER A 19 -5.72 36.71 17.49
N LYS A 20 -4.71 36.14 18.16
CA LYS A 20 -3.51 36.90 18.51
C LYS A 20 -2.83 37.21 17.18
N SER A 21 -3.12 38.38 16.62
CA SER A 21 -2.23 39.01 15.66
C SER A 21 -1.00 39.45 16.44
N SER A 22 -0.01 38.56 16.54
CA SER A 22 1.34 38.97 16.90
C SER A 22 1.78 40.05 15.90
N PRO A 23 2.43 41.14 16.33
CA PRO A 23 3.12 42.00 15.39
C PRO A 23 4.04 41.12 14.54
N SER A 24 3.97 41.22 13.22
CA SER A 24 4.98 40.60 12.37
C SER A 24 6.32 41.16 12.82
N GLU A 25 7.18 40.32 13.37
CA GLU A 25 8.55 40.72 13.65
C GLU A 25 9.18 41.22 12.35
N PRO A 26 10.03 42.26 12.40
CA PRO A 26 10.76 42.71 11.22
C PRO A 26 11.46 41.49 10.62
N PHE A 27 11.30 41.27 9.32
CA PHE A 27 12.06 40.24 8.60
C PHE A 27 13.55 40.51 8.83
N ASP A 28 14.16 39.68 9.68
CA ASP A 28 15.60 39.70 9.89
C ASP A 28 16.21 38.70 8.92
N PRO A 29 16.90 39.16 7.85
CA PRO A 29 17.58 38.27 6.92
C PRO A 29 18.75 37.51 7.57
N ALA A 30 19.07 37.77 8.85
CA ALA A 30 20.03 37.00 9.64
C ALA A 30 19.39 35.92 10.53
N ASP A 31 18.05 35.85 10.62
CA ASP A 31 17.33 34.77 11.30
C ASP A 31 17.18 33.58 10.35
N ASP A 32 18.34 33.03 9.98
CA ASP A 32 18.49 31.78 9.21
C ASP A 32 18.73 30.62 10.19
N ASP A 33 18.14 30.69 11.40
CA ASP A 33 18.18 29.58 12.34
C ASP A 33 17.20 28.53 11.81
N PRO A 34 17.67 27.37 11.29
CA PRO A 34 16.78 26.38 10.73
C PRO A 34 15.79 25.97 11.82
N ASP A 35 14.50 25.93 11.46
CA ASP A 35 13.45 25.38 12.34
C ASP A 35 14.01 24.11 13.01
N PRO A 36 13.97 24.01 14.35
CA PRO A 36 14.61 22.91 15.05
C PRO A 36 14.05 21.59 14.53
N VAL A 37 14.89 20.84 13.81
CA VAL A 37 14.54 19.53 13.30
C VAL A 37 14.41 18.60 14.51
N GLU A 38 13.18 18.19 14.82
CA GLU A 38 12.93 17.20 15.86
C GLU A 38 13.76 15.95 15.56
N THR A 39 14.72 15.66 16.45
CA THR A 39 15.62 14.53 16.27
C THR A 39 14.92 13.28 16.78
N LEU A 40 14.52 12.41 15.84
CA LEU A 40 13.92 11.12 16.16
C LEU A 40 14.97 10.15 16.74
N THR A 41 14.56 9.31 17.68
CA THR A 41 15.35 8.13 18.08
C THR A 41 15.41 7.10 16.96
N ASP A 42 16.36 6.16 17.04
CA ASP A 42 16.48 5.05 16.07
C ASP A 42 15.18 4.22 15.93
N ILE A 43 14.43 4.06 17.03
CA ILE A 43 13.16 3.33 17.02
C ILE A 43 12.10 4.14 16.28
N GLU A 44 11.98 5.43 16.59
CA GLU A 44 10.99 6.31 15.97
C GLU A 44 11.24 6.49 14.48
N ILE A 45 12.51 6.66 14.06
CA ILE A 45 12.85 6.75 12.64
C ILE A 45 12.62 5.43 11.92
N MET A 46 12.90 4.28 12.55
CA MET A 46 12.60 2.98 11.96
C MET A 46 11.10 2.74 11.80
N ASP A 47 10.29 3.06 12.81
CA ASP A 47 8.83 2.94 12.73
C ASP A 47 8.25 3.91 11.68
N LEU A 48 8.80 5.12 11.57
CA LEU A 48 8.43 6.07 10.51
C LEU A 48 8.78 5.51 9.13
N VAL A 49 10.01 5.06 8.92
CA VAL A 49 10.46 4.49 7.64
C VAL A 49 9.63 3.27 7.26
N GLN A 50 9.32 2.37 8.20
CA GLN A 50 8.48 1.21 7.93
C GLN A 50 7.06 1.62 7.52
N ARG A 51 6.44 2.55 8.27
CA ARG A 51 5.08 3.03 7.98
C ARG A 51 5.00 3.77 6.64
N GLU A 52 5.94 4.65 6.35
CA GLU A 52 5.96 5.41 5.09
C GLU A 52 6.28 4.51 3.89
N THR A 53 7.20 3.56 4.05
CA THR A 53 7.52 2.59 2.98
C THR A 53 6.34 1.64 2.72
N PHE A 54 5.60 1.24 3.76
CA PHE A 54 4.40 0.41 3.62
C PHE A 54 3.35 1.06 2.68
N LYS A 55 3.23 2.39 2.68
CA LYS A 55 2.31 3.12 1.79
C LYS A 55 2.58 2.85 0.32
N TYR A 56 3.81 2.53 -0.08
CA TYR A 56 4.12 2.12 -1.45
C TYR A 56 3.28 0.92 -1.90
N PHE A 57 3.20 -0.09 -1.06
CA PHE A 57 2.46 -1.32 -1.35
C PHE A 57 0.97 -1.23 -1.02
N TRP A 58 0.58 -0.23 -0.23
CA TRP A 58 -0.81 -0.05 0.20
C TRP A 58 -1.56 1.04 -0.57
N ASP A 59 -1.10 2.29 -0.45
CA ASP A 59 -1.76 3.47 -1.03
C ASP A 59 -1.43 3.63 -2.51
N PHE A 60 -0.18 3.31 -2.90
CA PHE A 60 0.33 3.51 -4.25
C PHE A 60 0.29 2.24 -5.12
N ALA A 61 -0.37 1.19 -4.64
CA ALA A 61 -0.61 -0.02 -5.42
C ALA A 61 -1.37 0.26 -6.74
N GLN A 62 -1.24 -0.65 -7.71
CA GLN A 62 -2.01 -0.54 -8.95
C GLN A 62 -3.52 -0.69 -8.66
N THR A 63 -4.36 0.13 -9.30
CA THR A 63 -5.76 0.32 -8.89
C THR A 63 -6.63 -0.94 -8.94
N ASN A 64 -6.43 -1.82 -9.93
CA ASN A 64 -7.26 -3.00 -10.17
C ASN A 64 -6.69 -4.24 -9.49
N SER A 65 -5.45 -4.62 -9.83
CA SER A 65 -4.74 -5.77 -9.27
C SER A 65 -4.42 -5.60 -7.78
N LYS A 66 -4.28 -4.35 -7.33
CA LYS A 66 -3.72 -4.00 -6.00
C LYS A 66 -2.30 -4.51 -5.76
N ALA A 67 -1.63 -4.99 -6.80
CA ALA A 67 -0.25 -5.44 -6.76
C ALA A 67 0.72 -4.24 -6.83
N ALA A 68 2.00 -4.51 -6.57
CA ALA A 68 3.02 -3.47 -6.53
C ALA A 68 3.26 -2.94 -7.95
N ARG A 69 3.18 -1.62 -8.11
CA ARG A 69 3.65 -0.98 -9.34
C ARG A 69 5.16 -1.17 -9.44
N GLU A 70 5.69 -1.21 -10.65
CA GLU A 70 7.12 -1.16 -10.90
C GLU A 70 7.74 0.14 -10.36
N ARG A 71 7.03 1.25 -10.54
CA ARG A 71 7.48 2.58 -10.13
C ARG A 71 6.31 3.48 -9.78
N TYR A 72 6.61 4.48 -8.96
CA TYR A 72 5.69 5.57 -8.65
C TYR A 72 6.47 6.89 -8.72
N HIS A 73 6.00 7.80 -9.57
CA HIS A 73 6.57 9.14 -9.71
C HIS A 73 5.59 10.15 -9.10
N PRO A 74 5.88 10.76 -7.94
CA PRO A 74 4.96 11.72 -7.31
C PRO A 74 4.58 12.90 -8.22
N ASN A 75 5.54 13.37 -9.02
CA ASN A 75 5.35 14.47 -9.97
C ASN A 75 4.67 14.03 -11.28
N ASN A 76 4.53 12.72 -11.51
CA ASN A 76 3.83 12.17 -12.68
C ASN A 76 3.18 10.81 -12.36
N PRO A 77 2.12 10.77 -11.52
CA PRO A 77 1.59 9.50 -11.00
C PRO A 77 0.98 8.57 -12.05
N SER A 78 0.71 9.07 -13.26
CA SER A 78 0.15 8.31 -14.37
C SER A 78 1.20 7.57 -15.20
N GLN A 79 2.48 7.94 -15.09
CA GLN A 79 3.57 7.28 -15.78
C GLN A 79 3.71 5.85 -15.33
N ASP A 80 3.60 4.91 -16.28
CA ASP A 80 3.72 3.46 -16.07
C ASP A 80 2.81 2.93 -14.94
N GLN A 81 1.73 3.64 -14.62
CA GLN A 81 0.88 3.35 -13.46
C GLN A 81 0.19 1.98 -13.50
N ASN A 82 0.17 1.36 -14.68
CA ASN A 82 -0.41 0.04 -14.91
C ASN A 82 0.64 -1.08 -15.02
N VAL A 83 1.93 -0.76 -14.93
CA VAL A 83 3.00 -1.77 -14.92
C VAL A 83 3.14 -2.30 -13.50
N VAL A 84 2.78 -3.56 -13.31
CA VAL A 84 3.01 -4.31 -12.08
C VAL A 84 4.27 -5.14 -12.24
N THR A 85 5.13 -5.14 -11.22
CA THR A 85 6.30 -6.03 -11.16
C THR A 85 5.97 -7.28 -10.35
N THR A 86 6.36 -8.45 -10.87
CA THR A 86 6.10 -9.75 -10.22
C THR A 86 6.89 -9.92 -8.94
N GLY A 87 8.22 -9.78 -8.96
CA GLY A 87 9.04 -9.96 -7.77
C GLY A 87 8.83 -8.88 -6.73
N GLY A 88 8.71 -7.61 -7.17
CA GLY A 88 8.37 -6.50 -6.28
C GLY A 88 6.99 -6.67 -5.61
N SER A 89 6.04 -7.32 -6.28
CA SER A 89 4.77 -7.69 -5.64
C SER A 89 4.93 -8.76 -4.58
N GLY A 90 5.86 -9.70 -4.73
CA GLY A 90 6.25 -10.64 -3.68
C GLY A 90 6.71 -9.95 -2.40
N PHE A 91 7.53 -8.91 -2.53
CA PHE A 91 7.92 -8.06 -1.41
C PHE A 91 6.71 -7.33 -0.80
N GLY A 92 5.81 -6.84 -1.64
CA GLY A 92 4.57 -6.21 -1.22
C GLY A 92 3.65 -7.12 -0.41
N LEU A 93 3.54 -8.41 -0.76
CA LEU A 93 2.79 -9.39 0.03
C LEU A 93 3.31 -9.45 1.47
N MET A 94 4.64 -9.55 1.64
CA MET A 94 5.27 -9.59 2.96
C MET A 94 5.13 -8.26 3.71
N ALA A 95 5.22 -7.12 3.00
CA ALA A 95 4.98 -5.81 3.60
C ALA A 95 3.55 -5.67 4.14
N ILE A 96 2.56 -6.26 3.49
CA ILE A 96 1.18 -6.31 3.98
C ILE A 96 1.07 -7.13 5.27
N LEU A 97 1.79 -8.24 5.39
CA LEU A 97 1.83 -9.01 6.65
C LEU A 97 2.44 -8.18 7.79
N VAL A 98 3.53 -7.46 7.52
CA VAL A 98 4.13 -6.53 8.49
C VAL A 98 3.14 -5.41 8.87
N GLY A 99 2.40 -4.88 7.90
CA GLY A 99 1.36 -3.86 8.13
C GLY A 99 0.24 -4.33 9.06
N ILE A 100 -0.12 -5.62 9.02
CA ILE A 100 -1.05 -6.22 9.99
C ILE A 100 -0.42 -6.24 11.39
N GLU A 101 0.78 -6.79 11.53
CA GLU A 101 1.47 -6.92 12.83
C GLU A 101 1.76 -5.58 13.49
N ARG A 102 2.04 -4.54 12.69
CA ARG A 102 2.27 -3.17 13.16
C ARG A 102 0.99 -2.35 13.33
N GLY A 103 -0.17 -2.90 12.98
CA GLY A 103 -1.46 -2.21 13.09
C GLY A 103 -1.61 -1.01 12.14
N TYR A 104 -0.88 -0.97 11.02
CA TYR A 104 -1.04 0.06 9.98
C TYR A 104 -2.36 -0.10 9.23
N VAL A 105 -2.85 -1.33 9.15
CA VAL A 105 -4.14 -1.71 8.55
C VAL A 105 -4.79 -2.78 9.41
N THR A 106 -6.11 -2.91 9.32
CA THR A 106 -6.78 -4.02 9.99
C THR A 106 -6.51 -5.34 9.28
N ARG A 107 -6.53 -6.43 10.03
CA ARG A 107 -6.38 -7.79 9.48
C ARG A 107 -7.41 -8.10 8.40
N ALA A 108 -8.66 -7.65 8.57
CA ALA A 108 -9.74 -7.86 7.60
C ALA A 108 -9.50 -7.10 6.28
N GLU A 109 -9.05 -5.85 6.34
CA GLU A 109 -8.69 -5.07 5.15
C GLU A 109 -7.53 -5.71 4.41
N ALA A 110 -6.51 -6.18 5.14
CA ALA A 110 -5.36 -6.85 4.56
C ALA A 110 -5.73 -8.18 3.89
N VAL A 111 -6.59 -9.00 4.49
CA VAL A 111 -7.09 -10.24 3.87
C VAL A 111 -7.86 -9.93 2.58
N SER A 112 -8.72 -8.92 2.60
CA SER A 112 -9.44 -8.47 1.40
C SER A 112 -8.48 -8.01 0.30
N ARG A 113 -7.47 -7.21 0.65
CA ARG A 113 -6.41 -6.76 -0.25
C ARG A 113 -5.66 -7.93 -0.89
N LEU A 114 -5.16 -8.85 -0.05
CA LEU A 114 -4.39 -10.01 -0.50
C LEU A 114 -5.23 -10.92 -1.37
N GLN A 115 -6.52 -11.09 -1.07
CA GLN A 115 -7.44 -11.84 -1.92
C GLN A 115 -7.53 -11.24 -3.33
N THR A 116 -7.62 -9.91 -3.46
CA THR A 116 -7.59 -9.25 -4.77
C THR A 116 -6.27 -9.50 -5.51
N ILE A 117 -5.14 -9.34 -4.81
CA ILE A 117 -3.81 -9.55 -5.40
C ILE A 117 -3.65 -10.99 -5.90
N LEU A 118 -4.01 -11.97 -5.07
CA LEU A 118 -3.84 -13.38 -5.44
C LEU A 118 -4.81 -13.80 -6.55
N THR A 119 -6.01 -13.22 -6.60
CA THR A 119 -6.94 -13.43 -7.72
C THR A 119 -6.37 -12.86 -9.01
N PHE A 120 -5.71 -11.70 -8.97
CA PHE A 120 -5.01 -11.15 -10.13
C PHE A 120 -3.91 -12.09 -10.63
N PHE A 121 -3.02 -12.57 -9.75
CA PHE A 121 -1.94 -13.50 -10.14
C PHE A 121 -2.43 -14.88 -10.57
N GLU A 122 -3.61 -15.31 -10.11
CA GLU A 122 -4.27 -16.53 -10.61
C GLU A 122 -4.73 -16.40 -12.05
N THR A 123 -5.15 -15.20 -12.47
CA THR A 123 -5.67 -14.94 -13.82
C THR A 123 -4.66 -14.33 -14.79
N ALA A 124 -3.53 -13.82 -14.28
CA ALA A 124 -2.47 -13.24 -15.10
C ALA A 124 -1.81 -14.30 -16.00
N GLU A 125 -1.24 -13.86 -17.11
CA GLU A 125 -0.51 -14.75 -18.02
C GLU A 125 0.66 -15.44 -17.30
N ARG A 126 0.77 -16.75 -17.53
CA ARG A 126 1.81 -17.63 -16.99
C ARG A 126 2.38 -18.49 -18.10
N PHE A 127 3.66 -18.81 -17.99
CA PHE A 127 4.43 -19.60 -18.94
C PHE A 127 5.04 -20.76 -18.18
N HIS A 128 4.51 -21.99 -18.35
CA HIS A 128 4.87 -23.14 -17.50
C HIS A 128 4.74 -22.82 -16.00
N GLY A 129 3.67 -22.10 -15.67
CA GLY A 129 3.42 -21.64 -14.31
C GLY A 129 4.30 -20.47 -13.83
N ALA A 130 5.36 -20.07 -14.53
CA ALA A 130 6.11 -18.86 -14.17
C ALA A 130 5.37 -17.60 -14.64
N TRP A 131 5.43 -16.53 -13.84
CA TRP A 131 4.92 -15.21 -14.23
C TRP A 131 6.01 -14.43 -14.97
N PRO A 132 5.65 -13.51 -15.88
CA PRO A 132 6.62 -12.62 -16.51
C PRO A 132 7.13 -11.57 -15.52
N HIS A 133 8.20 -10.88 -15.87
CA HIS A 133 8.76 -9.79 -15.07
C HIS A 133 7.74 -8.67 -14.84
N TRP A 134 7.15 -8.16 -15.92
CA TRP A 134 6.10 -7.13 -15.89
C TRP A 134 4.77 -7.64 -16.39
N ILE A 135 3.72 -7.24 -15.69
CA ILE A 135 2.33 -7.56 -16.01
C ILE A 135 1.54 -6.26 -16.08
N ASN A 136 0.62 -6.16 -17.03
CA ASN A 136 -0.37 -5.10 -17.04
C ASN A 136 -1.38 -5.34 -15.92
N GLY A 137 -1.33 -4.52 -14.87
CA GLY A 137 -2.16 -4.66 -13.67
C GLY A 137 -3.67 -4.50 -13.91
N THR A 138 -4.10 -4.10 -15.11
CA THR A 138 -5.53 -3.98 -15.47
C THR A 138 -6.10 -5.28 -15.99
N ASN A 139 -5.35 -6.03 -16.79
CA ASN A 139 -5.88 -7.19 -17.53
C ASN A 139 -5.06 -8.47 -17.35
N GLY A 140 -3.89 -8.43 -16.71
CA GLY A 140 -3.06 -9.60 -16.46
C GLY A 140 -2.16 -10.00 -17.62
N ASN A 141 -2.12 -9.24 -18.72
CA ASN A 141 -1.27 -9.56 -19.87
C ASN A 141 0.21 -9.26 -19.58
N VAL A 142 1.11 -10.03 -20.17
CA VAL A 142 2.55 -9.76 -20.15
C VAL A 142 2.84 -8.40 -20.78
N ILE A 143 3.72 -7.65 -20.12
CA ILE A 143 4.42 -6.52 -20.72
C ILE A 143 5.86 -6.99 -20.92
N PRO A 144 6.33 -7.15 -22.17
CA PRO A 144 7.71 -7.55 -22.42
C PRO A 144 8.70 -6.59 -21.75
N PHE A 145 9.61 -7.12 -20.93
CA PHE A 145 10.68 -6.34 -20.33
C PHE A 145 11.73 -5.94 -21.37
N SER A 146 11.90 -6.79 -22.39
CA SER A 146 12.64 -6.52 -23.62
C SER A 146 12.01 -7.31 -24.79
N PRO A 147 12.42 -7.11 -26.07
CA PRO A 147 11.81 -7.82 -27.20
C PRO A 147 11.82 -9.35 -27.09
N GLN A 148 12.81 -9.94 -26.40
CA GLN A 148 12.96 -11.40 -26.22
C GLN A 148 12.61 -11.85 -24.79
N ASP A 149 12.37 -10.90 -23.89
CA ASP A 149 11.91 -11.15 -22.53
C ASP A 149 10.42 -10.81 -22.45
N ASN A 150 9.62 -11.72 -23.02
CA ASN A 150 8.17 -11.60 -23.20
C ASN A 150 7.41 -12.84 -22.66
N GLY A 151 8.09 -13.65 -21.85
CA GLY A 151 7.62 -14.91 -21.29
C GLY A 151 7.80 -14.94 -19.77
N GLY A 152 7.95 -16.14 -19.20
CA GLY A 152 8.16 -16.31 -17.76
C GLY A 152 9.55 -15.85 -17.31
N ASP A 153 9.59 -15.09 -16.21
CA ASP A 153 10.81 -14.74 -15.49
C ASP A 153 10.84 -15.55 -14.18
N LEU A 154 11.75 -16.53 -14.12
CA LEU A 154 11.81 -17.46 -13.00
C LEU A 154 12.42 -16.83 -11.74
N VAL A 155 13.25 -15.79 -11.88
CA VAL A 155 13.82 -15.07 -10.73
C VAL A 155 12.74 -14.21 -10.08
N GLU A 156 11.99 -13.45 -10.88
CA GLU A 156 10.86 -12.65 -10.38
C GLU A 156 9.76 -13.54 -9.80
N THR A 157 9.49 -14.67 -10.45
CA THR A 157 8.57 -15.71 -9.94
C THR A 157 9.02 -16.24 -8.57
N ALA A 158 10.32 -16.48 -8.37
CA ALA A 158 10.83 -16.95 -7.08
C ALA A 158 10.58 -15.93 -5.95
N PHE A 159 10.77 -14.63 -6.23
CA PHE A 159 10.46 -13.57 -5.25
C PHE A 159 8.97 -13.48 -4.93
N LEU A 160 8.09 -13.60 -5.93
CA LEU A 160 6.64 -13.67 -5.70
C LEU A 160 6.27 -14.90 -4.85
N VAL A 161 6.81 -16.06 -5.19
CA VAL A 161 6.55 -17.32 -4.49
C VAL A 161 7.01 -17.27 -3.03
N GLN A 162 8.15 -16.63 -2.75
CA GLN A 162 8.57 -16.37 -1.37
C GLN A 162 7.47 -15.62 -0.59
N GLY A 163 6.90 -14.57 -1.18
CA GLY A 163 5.77 -13.85 -0.58
C GLY A 163 4.50 -14.69 -0.42
N LEU A 164 4.17 -15.53 -1.41
CA LEU A 164 3.01 -16.44 -1.36
C LEU A 164 3.15 -17.46 -0.22
N ILE A 165 4.34 -18.02 -0.02
CA ILE A 165 4.60 -18.96 1.09
C ILE A 165 4.42 -18.25 2.43
N CYS A 166 4.90 -17.02 2.59
CA CYS A 166 4.66 -16.24 3.81
C CYS A 166 3.16 -16.03 4.07
N VAL A 167 2.39 -15.64 3.04
CA VAL A 167 0.92 -15.46 3.14
C VAL A 167 0.24 -16.76 3.54
N LYS A 168 0.59 -17.89 2.90
CA LYS A 168 0.08 -19.21 3.24
C LYS A 168 0.32 -19.53 4.72
N GLU A 169 1.57 -19.47 5.15
CA GLU A 169 1.95 -19.89 6.49
C GLU A 169 1.36 -18.98 7.58
N TYR A 170 1.18 -17.69 7.28
CA TYR A 170 0.59 -16.72 8.19
C TYR A 170 -0.92 -16.92 8.40
N PHE A 171 -1.65 -17.40 7.40
CA PHE A 171 -3.11 -17.52 7.43
C PHE A 171 -3.66 -18.96 7.53
N LYS A 172 -2.83 -20.00 7.41
CA LYS A 172 -3.24 -21.41 7.34
C LYS A 172 -4.09 -21.93 8.51
N ASN A 173 -4.03 -21.28 9.68
CA ASN A 173 -4.78 -21.64 10.89
C ASN A 173 -5.78 -20.55 11.31
N GLY A 174 -6.11 -19.64 10.40
CA GLY A 174 -6.96 -18.48 10.65
C GLY A 174 -8.46 -18.78 10.53
N THR A 175 -9.22 -17.72 10.26
CA THR A 175 -10.65 -17.82 9.92
C THR A 175 -10.87 -18.55 8.58
N THR A 176 -12.12 -18.91 8.26
CA THR A 176 -12.46 -19.54 6.98
C THR A 176 -11.97 -18.75 5.76
N ALA A 177 -12.08 -17.42 5.79
CA ALA A 177 -11.61 -16.55 4.70
C ALA A 177 -10.07 -16.56 4.59
N GLU A 178 -9.38 -16.59 5.72
CA GLU A 178 -7.91 -16.64 5.79
C GLU A 178 -7.36 -17.99 5.32
N VAL A 179 -7.99 -19.09 5.72
CA VAL A 179 -7.64 -20.43 5.25
C VAL A 179 -7.86 -20.55 3.74
N ALA A 180 -8.94 -19.97 3.20
CA ALA A 180 -9.18 -19.93 1.76
C ALA A 180 -8.08 -19.13 1.02
N LEU A 181 -7.66 -17.98 1.57
CA LEU A 181 -6.55 -17.19 1.05
C LEU A 181 -5.23 -17.98 1.08
N ALA A 182 -4.95 -18.67 2.19
CA ALA A 182 -3.75 -19.51 2.35
C ALA A 182 -3.72 -20.67 1.35
N ASN A 183 -4.86 -21.32 1.12
CA ASN A 183 -4.98 -22.39 0.12
C ASN A 183 -4.80 -21.86 -1.30
N LYS A 184 -5.30 -20.65 -1.61
CA LYS A 184 -5.05 -20.02 -2.91
C LYS A 184 -3.55 -19.76 -3.10
N ALA A 185 -2.87 -19.22 -2.09
CA ALA A 185 -1.41 -19.04 -2.13
C ALA A 185 -0.68 -20.38 -2.32
N ASP A 186 -1.12 -21.46 -1.65
CA ASP A 186 -0.57 -22.81 -1.79
C ASP A 186 -0.70 -23.35 -3.21
N THR A 187 -1.88 -23.21 -3.82
CA THR A 187 -2.12 -23.62 -5.21
C THR A 187 -1.25 -22.84 -6.19
N LEU A 188 -1.12 -21.52 -6.01
CA LEU A 188 -0.36 -20.68 -6.92
C LEU A 188 1.13 -21.05 -6.96
N TRP A 189 1.78 -21.22 -5.79
CA TRP A 189 3.20 -21.55 -5.75
C TRP A 189 3.49 -22.97 -6.26
N LYS A 190 2.61 -23.94 -5.96
CA LYS A 190 2.75 -25.32 -6.47
C LYS A 190 2.49 -25.43 -7.97
N GLY A 191 1.78 -24.46 -8.55
CA GLY A 191 1.52 -24.40 -9.98
C GLY A 191 2.69 -23.92 -10.84
N VAL A 192 3.85 -23.62 -10.25
CA VAL A 192 5.06 -23.26 -10.99
C VAL A 192 5.83 -24.53 -11.37
N GLU A 193 6.08 -24.74 -12.67
CA GLU A 193 6.85 -25.89 -13.19
C GLU A 193 8.35 -25.55 -13.17
N TRP A 194 8.99 -25.63 -12.01
CA TRP A 194 10.40 -25.25 -11.82
C TRP A 194 11.40 -26.09 -12.63
N ASP A 195 10.99 -27.28 -13.07
CA ASP A 195 11.80 -28.29 -13.76
C ASP A 195 11.56 -28.36 -15.27
N TRP A 196 10.67 -27.53 -15.82
CA TRP A 196 10.47 -27.35 -17.25
C TRP A 196 11.74 -26.81 -17.93
#